data_AF-A0A8J2TY34-F1
#
_entry.id   AF-A0A8J2TY34-F1
#
_cell.length_a   1.000
_cell.length_b   1.000
_cell.length_c   1.000
_cell.angle_alpha   90.00
_cell.angle_beta   90.00
_cell.angle_gamma   90.00
#
_symmetry.space_group_name_H-M   'P 1'
#
loop_
_entity.id
_entity.type
_entity.pdbx_description
1 polymer ?
#
loop_
_entity_poly.entity_id
_entity_poly.type
_entity_poly.pdbx_seq_one_letter_code
_entity_poly.pdbx_strand_id
1 'polypeptide(L)'
;MPRLLPRVRAQLALLTRRRRRLSNDLLEGDYASVFHGRSPDFDDLRPYLPGDEVRDIDWRASARHPEPLVRRRTAQRRMRLAIVAGNGAELSALGPAGTQKRDTAVLAAGMLAVVAARHGDDVLLVSGSGGRSRVSRPGRADGHLESLLQTLHSPAAEPGGPAAPLRTLAAMRVPRMLVLVIADDGPLPEEARRLLPGLRHRHEMLWLDLADADLTEALPGDGRAAPLVDVLAGEGLQTPALPGRLAHEYRAAEAARLAGRARLLRRHGIPQARVNHAVDVPAALHRLLRGLPAPATAAAPASGATSPHAPGTPRTGSAGRRT
;
A
#
# COMPACT_ATOMS: atom_id res chain seq x y z
N MET A 1 -8.18 -20.13 -18.73
CA MET A 1 -7.20 -19.18 -18.17
C MET A 1 -6.67 -19.72 -16.85
N PRO A 2 -5.36 -19.60 -16.55
CA PRO A 2 -4.78 -20.10 -15.31
C PRO A 2 -5.34 -19.32 -14.11
N ARG A 3 -5.65 -20.01 -12.99
CA ARG A 3 -6.12 -19.35 -11.76
C ARG A 3 -4.93 -18.76 -11.00
N LEU A 4 -4.94 -17.44 -10.79
CA LEU A 4 -3.81 -16.69 -10.23
C LEU A 4 -3.86 -16.62 -8.70
N LEU A 5 -5.03 -16.40 -8.11
CA LEU A 5 -5.20 -16.28 -6.67
C LEU A 5 -4.78 -17.56 -5.91
N PRO A 6 -5.13 -18.79 -6.36
CA PRO A 6 -4.62 -20.01 -5.72
C PRO A 6 -3.10 -20.11 -5.79
N ARG A 7 -2.48 -19.71 -6.91
CA ARG A 7 -1.01 -19.68 -7.06
C ARG A 7 -0.36 -18.72 -6.08
N VAL A 8 -0.91 -17.50 -5.96
CA VAL A 8 -0.44 -16.50 -4.99
C VAL A 8 -0.55 -17.03 -3.56
N ARG A 9 -1.70 -17.64 -3.19
CA ARG A 9 -1.89 -18.23 -1.86
C ARG A 9 -0.91 -19.37 -1.58
N ALA A 10 -0.67 -20.23 -2.57
CA ALA A 10 0.31 -21.31 -2.46
C ALA A 10 1.73 -20.75 -2.25
N GLN A 11 2.12 -19.72 -3.00
CA GLN A 11 3.40 -19.06 -2.82
C GLN A 11 3.51 -18.41 -1.43
N LEU A 12 2.50 -17.67 -0.99
CA LEU A 12 2.43 -17.07 0.35
C LEU A 12 2.57 -18.13 1.46
N ALA A 13 1.90 -19.28 1.31
CA ALA A 13 2.00 -20.41 2.23
C ALA A 13 3.40 -21.07 2.22
N LEU A 14 4.02 -21.24 1.04
CA LEU A 14 5.36 -21.80 0.91
C LEU A 14 6.43 -20.90 1.56
N LEU A 15 6.27 -19.58 1.44
CA LEU A 15 7.17 -18.61 2.04
C LEU A 15 7.10 -18.65 3.56
N THR A 16 5.89 -18.75 4.12
CA THR A 16 5.66 -18.98 5.55
C THR A 16 6.39 -20.23 6.05
N ARG A 17 6.48 -21.29 5.24
CA ARG A 17 7.16 -22.56 5.60
C ARG A 17 8.68 -22.49 5.45
N ARG A 18 9.21 -21.89 4.38
CA ARG A 18 10.66 -21.92 4.05
C ARG A 18 11.48 -20.90 4.84
N ARG A 19 10.91 -19.76 5.21
CA ARG A 19 11.59 -18.72 5.99
C ARG A 19 10.80 -18.50 7.29
N ARG A 20 11.16 -19.24 8.36
CA ARG A 20 10.63 -19.07 9.73
C ARG A 20 10.74 -17.63 10.31
N ARG A 21 11.29 -16.66 9.56
CA ARG A 21 11.44 -15.23 9.90
C ARG A 21 10.62 -14.28 9.00
N LEU A 22 9.80 -14.80 8.09
CA LEU A 22 8.83 -14.05 7.27
C LEU A 22 7.50 -14.83 7.30
N SER A 23 7.01 -15.14 8.50
CA SER A 23 5.71 -15.81 8.68
C SER A 23 4.57 -14.95 8.11
N ASN A 24 3.44 -15.58 7.73
CA ASN A 24 2.19 -14.85 7.48
C ASN A 24 1.93 -13.80 8.54
N ASP A 25 2.17 -14.14 9.82
CA ASP A 25 2.01 -13.25 10.97
C ASP A 25 2.86 -11.98 10.90
N LEU A 26 3.96 -11.96 10.14
CA LEU A 26 4.79 -10.76 9.97
C LEU A 26 4.25 -9.83 8.91
N LEU A 27 3.80 -10.34 7.76
CA LEU A 27 3.11 -9.50 6.77
C LEU A 27 1.73 -9.06 7.29
N GLU A 28 1.00 -9.96 7.95
CA GLU A 28 -0.26 -9.65 8.62
C GLU A 28 -0.05 -8.71 9.81
N GLY A 29 1.01 -8.90 10.60
CA GLY A 29 1.35 -8.03 11.73
C GLY A 29 1.83 -6.64 11.29
N ASP A 30 2.70 -6.55 10.27
CA ASP A 30 3.13 -5.27 9.73
C ASP A 30 1.98 -4.56 9.03
N TYR A 31 1.17 -5.28 8.24
CA TYR A 31 -0.08 -4.76 7.69
C TYR A 31 -0.93 -4.20 8.84
N ALA A 32 -1.29 -5.02 9.83
CA ALA A 32 -2.04 -4.59 11.02
C ALA A 32 -1.43 -3.36 11.72
N SER A 33 -0.10 -3.25 11.80
CA SER A 33 0.62 -2.13 12.44
C SER A 33 0.53 -0.81 11.68
N VAL A 34 0.33 -0.86 10.36
CA VAL A 34 -0.01 0.35 9.58
C VAL A 34 -1.35 0.92 10.05
N PHE A 35 -2.24 0.07 10.56
CA PHE A 35 -3.59 0.45 10.98
C PHE A 35 -3.72 0.66 12.50
N HIS A 36 -2.84 0.09 13.31
CA HIS A 36 -2.85 0.18 14.78
C HIS A 36 -1.49 0.70 15.24
N GLY A 37 -1.46 1.85 15.93
CA GLY A 37 -0.22 2.39 16.48
C GLY A 37 0.43 1.38 17.43
N ARG A 38 1.42 0.61 16.94
CA ARG A 38 2.31 -0.34 17.62
C ARG A 38 1.77 -1.31 18.69
N SER A 39 0.51 -1.30 19.09
CA SER A 39 -0.07 -2.27 20.03
C SER A 39 -1.52 -2.60 19.68
N PRO A 40 -1.83 -3.86 19.33
CA PRO A 40 -3.20 -4.38 19.28
C PRO A 40 -3.84 -4.57 20.68
N ASP A 41 -3.07 -4.35 21.76
CA ASP A 41 -3.49 -4.66 23.13
C ASP A 41 -4.09 -3.49 23.93
N PHE A 42 -4.30 -2.33 23.31
CA PHE A 42 -4.94 -1.21 23.99
C PHE A 42 -6.43 -1.14 23.64
N ASP A 43 -7.24 -1.89 24.40
CA ASP A 43 -8.62 -1.49 24.61
C ASP A 43 -8.58 -0.13 25.32
N ASP A 44 -9.14 0.91 24.68
CA ASP A 44 -9.26 2.21 25.32
C ASP A 44 -10.28 2.05 26.46
N LEU A 45 -9.82 2.14 27.70
CA LEU A 45 -10.64 1.97 28.88
C LEU A 45 -11.23 3.32 29.27
N ARG A 46 -12.54 3.35 29.52
CA ARG A 46 -13.20 4.54 30.05
C ARG A 46 -14.02 4.22 31.30
N PRO A 47 -14.27 5.20 32.18
CA PRO A 47 -15.24 5.04 33.25
C PRO A 47 -16.60 4.59 32.71
N TYR A 48 -17.22 3.68 33.44
CA TYR A 48 -18.59 3.25 33.23
C TYR A 48 -19.55 4.43 33.33
N LEU A 49 -20.46 4.54 32.38
CA LEU A 49 -21.57 5.46 32.41
C LEU A 49 -22.88 4.68 32.55
N PRO A 50 -23.87 5.19 33.30
CA PRO A 50 -25.19 4.59 33.35
C PRO A 50 -25.77 4.39 31.94
N GLY A 51 -26.06 3.14 31.59
CA GLY A 51 -26.51 2.75 30.24
C GLY A 51 -25.50 1.89 29.47
N ASP A 52 -24.27 1.78 29.95
CA ASP A 52 -23.29 0.83 29.40
C ASP A 52 -23.66 -0.62 29.74
N GLU A 53 -23.37 -1.54 28.84
CA GLU A 53 -23.62 -2.96 29.10
C GLU A 53 -22.60 -3.52 30.11
N VAL A 54 -23.12 -4.12 31.19
CA VAL A 54 -22.31 -4.73 32.27
C VAL A 54 -21.29 -5.76 31.75
N ARG A 55 -21.59 -6.41 30.62
CA ARG A 55 -20.71 -7.41 30.00
C ARG A 55 -19.43 -6.83 29.41
N ASP A 56 -19.42 -5.53 29.12
CA ASP A 56 -18.25 -4.84 28.55
C ASP A 56 -17.33 -4.27 29.64
N ILE A 57 -17.65 -4.48 30.93
CA ILE A 57 -16.79 -4.08 32.06
C ILE A 57 -15.55 -4.99 32.10
N ASP A 58 -14.37 -4.37 32.08
CA ASP A 58 -13.13 -5.07 32.38
C ASP A 58 -12.93 -5.14 33.89
N TRP A 59 -13.36 -6.26 34.50
CA TRP A 59 -13.24 -6.45 35.94
C TRP A 59 -11.77 -6.48 36.43
N ARG A 60 -10.83 -6.88 35.58
CA ARG A 60 -9.39 -6.94 35.94
C ARG A 60 -8.75 -5.55 35.96
N ALA A 61 -9.16 -4.66 35.06
CA ALA A 61 -8.74 -3.27 35.09
C ALA A 61 -9.48 -2.49 36.19
N SER A 62 -10.79 -2.70 36.33
CA SER A 62 -11.63 -2.08 37.37
C SER A 62 -11.14 -2.39 38.78
N ALA A 63 -10.61 -3.59 39.03
CA ALA A 63 -10.04 -3.94 40.33
C ALA A 63 -8.83 -3.07 40.76
N ARG A 64 -8.23 -2.33 39.83
CA ARG A 64 -7.08 -1.44 40.07
C ARG A 64 -7.45 0.05 40.02
N HIS A 65 -8.73 0.37 39.82
CA HIS A 65 -9.22 1.74 39.70
C HIS A 65 -10.44 1.96 40.62
N PRO A 66 -10.68 3.21 41.08
CA PRO A 66 -11.81 3.51 41.96
C PRO A 66 -13.18 3.43 41.27
N GLU A 67 -13.22 3.44 39.93
CA GLU A 67 -14.44 3.38 39.14
C GLU A 67 -14.41 2.17 38.19
N PRO A 68 -15.57 1.53 37.91
CA PRO A 68 -15.64 0.47 36.91
C PRO A 68 -15.22 0.99 35.54
N LEU A 69 -14.34 0.25 34.88
CA LEU A 69 -13.84 0.55 33.55
C LEU A 69 -14.51 -0.34 32.51
N VAL A 70 -15.05 0.29 31.47
CA VAL A 70 -15.68 -0.37 30.33
C VAL A 70 -14.70 -0.38 29.16
N ARG A 71 -14.57 -1.52 28.49
CA ARG A 71 -13.79 -1.64 27.24
C ARG A 71 -14.48 -0.84 26.15
N ARG A 72 -13.86 0.27 25.72
CA ARG A 72 -14.33 0.96 24.52
C ARG A 72 -13.86 0.16 23.32
N ARG A 73 -14.78 -0.60 22.72
CA ARG A 73 -14.55 -1.22 21.41
C ARG A 73 -14.33 -0.11 20.40
N THR A 74 -13.08 0.24 20.13
CA THR A 74 -12.77 1.14 19.02
C THR A 74 -13.10 0.35 17.76
N ALA A 75 -14.11 0.79 17.03
CA ALA A 75 -14.44 0.18 15.74
C ALA A 75 -13.18 0.19 14.88
N GLN A 76 -12.69 -1.00 14.52
CA GLN A 76 -11.54 -1.14 13.66
C GLN A 76 -11.81 -0.37 12.37
N ARG A 77 -11.01 0.66 12.11
CA ARG A 77 -11.08 1.41 10.85
C ARG A 77 -10.63 0.47 9.74
N ARG A 78 -11.59 -0.16 9.06
CA ARG A 78 -11.35 -0.87 7.80
C ARG A 78 -10.89 0.17 6.77
N MET A 79 -9.64 0.09 6.36
CA MET A 79 -9.09 0.95 5.31
C MET A 79 -9.05 0.15 4.01
N ARG A 80 -9.49 0.75 2.92
CA ARG A 80 -9.40 0.07 1.62
C ARG A 80 -7.95 -0.03 1.17
N LEU A 81 -7.62 -1.12 0.48
CA LEU A 81 -6.39 -1.24 -0.29
C LEU A 81 -6.66 -0.81 -1.74
N ALA A 82 -5.96 0.19 -2.22
CA ALA A 82 -5.92 0.53 -3.64
C ALA A 82 -4.61 0.04 -4.24
N ILE A 83 -4.72 -0.82 -5.24
CA ILE A 83 -3.59 -1.23 -6.08
C ILE A 83 -3.61 -0.32 -7.30
N VAL A 84 -2.52 0.39 -7.54
CA VAL A 84 -2.38 1.33 -8.65
C VAL A 84 -1.28 0.82 -9.56
N ALA A 85 -1.59 0.52 -10.82
CA ALA A 85 -0.62 -0.05 -11.74
C ALA A 85 -0.75 0.49 -13.15
N GLY A 86 0.38 0.75 -13.81
CA GLY A 86 0.38 0.84 -15.26
C GLY A 86 0.21 -0.56 -15.84
N ASN A 87 -0.84 -0.80 -16.63
CA ASN A 87 -1.19 -2.10 -17.20
C ASN A 87 -1.01 -2.08 -18.73
N GLY A 88 0.19 -1.73 -19.16
CA GLY A 88 0.59 -1.62 -20.56
C GLY A 88 1.75 -2.53 -20.91
N ALA A 89 2.30 -2.34 -22.12
CA ALA A 89 3.30 -3.23 -22.72
C ALA A 89 4.53 -3.47 -21.83
N GLU A 90 4.92 -2.51 -20.99
CA GLU A 90 6.04 -2.61 -20.06
C GLU A 90 5.91 -3.82 -19.12
N LEU A 91 4.69 -4.21 -18.74
CA LEU A 91 4.49 -5.40 -17.89
C LEU A 91 4.75 -6.73 -18.61
N SER A 92 4.76 -6.73 -19.95
CA SER A 92 5.14 -7.90 -20.75
C SER A 92 6.66 -8.05 -20.89
N ALA A 93 7.44 -7.01 -20.54
CA ALA A 93 8.90 -7.07 -20.56
C ALA A 93 9.43 -8.10 -19.56
N LEU A 94 10.65 -8.57 -19.82
CA LEU A 94 11.38 -9.44 -18.91
C LEU A 94 11.99 -8.59 -17.78
N GLY A 95 11.97 -9.12 -16.56
CA GLY A 95 12.83 -8.63 -15.48
C GLY A 95 14.20 -9.32 -15.50
N PRO A 96 15.10 -8.98 -14.55
CA PRO A 96 16.44 -9.59 -14.44
C PRO A 96 16.44 -11.11 -14.35
N ALA A 97 15.35 -11.70 -13.82
CA ALA A 97 15.20 -13.15 -13.69
C ALA A 97 14.90 -13.89 -15.00
N GLY A 98 14.64 -13.18 -16.10
CA GLY A 98 14.01 -13.77 -17.30
C GLY A 98 12.51 -14.06 -17.11
N THR A 99 11.90 -13.66 -16.00
CA THR A 99 10.44 -13.73 -15.79
C THR A 99 9.77 -12.45 -16.22
N GLN A 100 8.57 -12.52 -16.76
CA GLN A 100 7.82 -11.32 -17.16
C GLN A 100 7.41 -10.48 -15.95
N LYS A 101 7.47 -9.15 -16.08
CA LYS A 101 7.15 -8.21 -15.00
C LYS A 101 5.71 -8.39 -14.49
N ARG A 102 4.76 -8.74 -15.36
CA ARG A 102 3.35 -9.04 -14.99
C ARG A 102 3.22 -10.15 -13.95
N ASP A 103 4.08 -11.17 -13.96
CA ASP A 103 4.02 -12.25 -12.97
C ASP A 103 4.42 -11.75 -11.59
N THR A 104 5.44 -10.89 -11.55
CA THR A 104 5.89 -10.22 -10.32
C THR A 104 4.84 -9.22 -9.83
N ALA A 105 4.20 -8.48 -10.74
CA ALA A 105 3.11 -7.55 -10.43
C ALA A 105 1.91 -8.28 -9.80
N VAL A 106 1.47 -9.39 -10.42
CA VAL A 106 0.39 -10.25 -9.92
C VAL A 106 0.73 -10.80 -8.54
N LEU A 107 1.98 -11.23 -8.32
CA LEU A 107 2.40 -11.76 -7.03
C LEU A 107 2.35 -10.68 -5.94
N ALA A 108 2.88 -9.49 -6.21
CA ALA A 108 2.90 -8.39 -5.26
C ALA A 108 1.49 -7.89 -4.93
N ALA A 109 0.68 -7.64 -5.96
CA ALA A 109 -0.72 -7.25 -5.84
C ALA A 109 -1.52 -8.29 -5.04
N GLY A 110 -1.37 -9.57 -5.42
CA GLY A 110 -2.12 -10.67 -4.83
C GLY A 110 -1.75 -10.93 -3.37
N MET A 111 -0.46 -10.86 -3.02
CA MET A 111 -0.02 -11.05 -1.62
C MET A 111 -0.65 -10.01 -0.71
N LEU A 112 -0.53 -8.73 -1.07
CA LEU A 112 -1.09 -7.65 -0.25
C LEU A 112 -2.62 -7.68 -0.26
N ALA A 113 -3.25 -8.02 -1.38
CA ALA A 113 -4.71 -8.16 -1.47
C ALA A 113 -5.25 -9.31 -0.62
N VAL A 114 -4.56 -10.45 -0.57
CA VAL A 114 -4.94 -11.58 0.29
C VAL A 114 -4.84 -11.19 1.77
N VAL A 115 -3.76 -10.49 2.16
CA VAL A 115 -3.60 -9.99 3.53
C VAL A 115 -4.72 -8.98 3.87
N ALA A 116 -4.95 -7.99 3.01
CA ALA A 116 -6.03 -7.01 3.19
C ALA A 116 -7.41 -7.67 3.34
N ALA A 117 -7.74 -8.62 2.46
CA ALA A 117 -9.01 -9.32 2.51
C ALA A 117 -9.19 -10.14 3.80
N ARG A 118 -8.12 -10.76 4.33
CA ARG A 118 -8.12 -11.46 5.63
C ARG A 118 -8.37 -10.50 6.79
N HIS A 119 -7.86 -9.28 6.71
CA HIS A 119 -8.16 -8.21 7.67
C HIS A 119 -9.55 -7.59 7.49
N GLY A 120 -10.32 -8.04 6.48
CA GLY A 120 -11.66 -7.55 6.22
C GLY A 120 -11.71 -6.24 5.45
N ASP A 121 -10.60 -5.84 4.84
CA ASP A 121 -10.50 -4.65 3.99
C ASP A 121 -10.94 -4.95 2.55
N ASP A 122 -11.60 -3.98 1.91
CA ASP A 122 -11.92 -4.07 0.49
C ASP A 122 -10.73 -3.63 -0.37
N VAL A 123 -10.51 -4.35 -1.47
CA VAL A 123 -9.45 -4.10 -2.44
C VAL A 123 -10.05 -3.54 -3.73
N LEU A 124 -9.41 -2.51 -4.29
CA LEU A 124 -9.72 -2.00 -5.62
C LEU A 124 -8.44 -1.88 -6.46
N LEU A 125 -8.59 -2.00 -7.77
CA LEU A 125 -7.54 -1.78 -8.76
C LEU A 125 -7.81 -0.50 -9.52
N VAL A 126 -6.80 0.36 -9.63
CA VAL A 126 -6.73 1.47 -10.57
C VAL A 126 -5.64 1.13 -11.58
N SER A 127 -6.03 0.70 -12.77
CA SER A 127 -5.09 0.33 -13.84
C SER A 127 -5.20 1.29 -15.02
N GLY A 128 -4.19 1.36 -15.88
CA GLY A 128 -4.23 2.25 -17.04
C GLY A 128 -3.24 1.89 -18.14
N SER A 129 -3.58 2.29 -19.37
CA SER A 129 -2.75 2.18 -20.56
C SER A 129 -3.19 3.21 -21.59
N GLY A 130 -2.27 3.65 -22.47
CA GLY A 130 -2.54 4.61 -23.53
C GLY A 130 -3.17 5.91 -23.02
N GLY A 131 -2.74 6.38 -21.85
CA GLY A 131 -3.26 7.60 -21.20
C GLY A 131 -4.66 7.46 -20.58
N ARG A 132 -5.31 6.30 -20.70
CA ARG A 132 -6.62 5.98 -20.10
C ARG A 132 -6.44 5.15 -18.84
N SER A 133 -7.42 5.18 -17.95
CA SER A 133 -7.43 4.38 -16.73
C SER A 133 -8.82 3.83 -16.43
N ARG A 134 -8.85 2.67 -15.77
CA ARG A 134 -10.05 1.99 -15.29
C ARG A 134 -9.93 1.77 -13.78
N VAL A 135 -11.08 1.81 -13.11
CA VAL A 135 -11.18 1.55 -11.67
C VAL A 135 -12.15 0.40 -11.44
N SER A 136 -11.72 -0.61 -10.70
CA SER A 136 -12.62 -1.67 -10.25
C SER A 136 -13.49 -1.17 -9.08
N ARG A 137 -14.66 -1.79 -8.87
CA ARG A 137 -15.36 -1.61 -7.60
C ARG A 137 -14.50 -2.16 -6.45
N PRO A 138 -14.61 -1.62 -5.22
CA PRO A 138 -14.01 -2.25 -4.04
C PRO A 138 -14.66 -3.60 -3.77
N GLY A 139 -13.86 -4.59 -3.40
CA GLY A 139 -14.33 -5.89 -2.99
C GLY A 139 -13.23 -6.75 -2.39
N ARG A 140 -13.61 -7.84 -1.73
CA ARG A 140 -12.65 -8.75 -1.07
C ARG A 140 -12.90 -10.23 -1.33
N ALA A 141 -13.98 -10.55 -2.04
CA ALA A 141 -14.32 -11.92 -2.39
C ALA A 141 -13.26 -12.52 -3.32
N ASP A 142 -13.02 -13.83 -3.23
CA ASP A 142 -12.01 -14.52 -4.03
C ASP A 142 -12.17 -14.29 -5.54
N GLY A 143 -13.41 -14.32 -6.05
CA GLY A 143 -13.69 -14.04 -7.46
C GLY A 143 -13.36 -12.60 -7.88
N HIS A 144 -13.52 -11.65 -6.96
CA HIS A 144 -13.12 -10.25 -7.17
C HIS A 144 -11.60 -10.14 -7.23
N LEU A 145 -10.89 -10.68 -6.23
CA LEU A 145 -9.42 -10.65 -6.21
C LEU A 145 -8.82 -11.32 -7.43
N GLU A 146 -9.35 -12.49 -7.83
CA GLU A 146 -8.95 -13.18 -9.06
C GLU A 146 -9.11 -12.27 -10.29
N SER A 147 -10.24 -11.57 -10.43
CA SER A 147 -10.49 -10.65 -11.55
C SER A 147 -9.47 -9.49 -11.61
N LEU A 148 -9.09 -8.93 -10.45
CA LEU A 148 -8.03 -7.90 -10.39
C LEU A 148 -6.69 -8.45 -10.86
N LEU A 149 -6.33 -9.66 -10.43
CA LEU A 149 -5.08 -10.32 -10.83
C LEU A 149 -5.07 -10.66 -12.33
N GLN A 150 -6.19 -11.12 -12.88
CA GLN A 150 -6.30 -11.40 -14.31
C GLN A 150 -6.15 -10.12 -15.15
N THR A 151 -6.66 -9.00 -14.65
CA THR A 151 -6.47 -7.68 -15.28
C THR A 151 -4.99 -7.32 -15.35
N LEU A 152 -4.23 -7.50 -14.26
CA LEU A 152 -2.78 -7.24 -14.22
C LEU A 152 -1.96 -8.24 -15.05
N HIS A 153 -2.44 -9.48 -15.20
CA HIS A 153 -1.77 -10.51 -16.00
C HIS A 153 -2.01 -10.36 -17.51
N SER A 154 -2.97 -9.51 -17.90
CA SER A 154 -3.35 -9.23 -19.28
C SER A 154 -3.08 -7.76 -19.62
N PRO A 155 -1.80 -7.34 -19.70
CA PRO A 155 -1.45 -5.97 -20.04
C PRO A 155 -1.91 -5.60 -21.45
N ALA A 156 -2.25 -4.33 -21.64
CA ALA A 156 -2.56 -3.79 -22.96
C ALA A 156 -1.28 -3.64 -23.81
N ALA A 157 -1.46 -3.51 -25.12
CA ALA A 157 -0.35 -3.25 -26.03
C ALA A 157 0.17 -1.80 -25.95
N GLU A 158 -0.66 -0.85 -25.50
CA GLU A 158 -0.21 0.54 -25.32
C GLU A 158 0.60 0.72 -24.03
N PRO A 159 1.51 1.71 -23.96
CA PRO A 159 2.25 2.04 -22.74
C PRO A 159 1.35 2.32 -21.53
N GLY A 160 1.73 1.77 -20.39
CA GLY A 160 0.91 1.61 -19.21
C GLY A 160 1.08 2.67 -18.14
N GLY A 161 2.26 3.31 -18.07
CA GLY A 161 2.84 4.04 -16.93
C GLY A 161 1.92 4.70 -15.88
N PRO A 162 2.44 4.97 -14.66
CA PRO A 162 1.60 5.25 -13.48
C PRO A 162 0.80 6.57 -13.53
N ALA A 163 1.03 7.46 -14.50
CA ALA A 163 0.41 8.78 -14.55
C ALA A 163 -1.13 8.74 -14.63
N ALA A 164 -1.70 8.03 -15.61
CA ALA A 164 -3.15 7.98 -15.78
C ALA A 164 -3.86 7.31 -14.58
N PRO A 165 -3.37 6.17 -14.04
CA PRO A 165 -3.89 5.60 -12.79
C PRO A 165 -3.82 6.56 -11.59
N LEU A 166 -2.69 7.24 -11.39
CA LEU A 166 -2.54 8.20 -10.28
C LEU A 166 -3.47 9.40 -10.43
N ARG A 167 -3.67 9.92 -11.65
CA ARG A 167 -4.62 11.00 -11.94
C ARG A 167 -6.04 10.57 -11.58
N THR A 168 -6.44 9.38 -12.00
CA THR A 168 -7.75 8.81 -11.66
C THR A 168 -7.93 8.70 -10.15
N LEU A 169 -6.94 8.14 -9.44
CA LEU A 169 -6.97 8.03 -7.98
C LEU A 169 -7.07 9.42 -7.32
N ALA A 170 -6.33 10.41 -7.81
CA ALA A 170 -6.37 11.78 -7.28
C ALA A 170 -7.75 12.43 -7.42
N ALA A 171 -8.47 12.13 -8.51
CA ALA A 171 -9.83 12.63 -8.76
C ALA A 171 -10.90 11.94 -7.90
N MET A 172 -10.63 10.74 -7.37
CA MET A 172 -11.60 9.99 -6.56
C MET A 172 -11.83 10.66 -5.20
N ARG A 173 -13.10 10.82 -4.80
CA ARG A 173 -13.51 11.24 -3.45
C ARG A 173 -13.72 10.02 -2.56
N VAL A 174 -12.63 9.49 -2.04
CA VAL A 174 -12.60 8.29 -1.18
C VAL A 174 -11.92 8.59 0.15
N PRO A 175 -12.26 7.84 1.23
CA PRO A 175 -11.54 7.95 2.49
C PRO A 175 -10.05 7.62 2.33
N ARG A 176 -9.25 7.84 3.39
CA ARG A 176 -7.86 7.41 3.45
C ARG A 176 -7.77 5.91 3.14
N MET A 177 -6.75 5.52 2.39
CA MET A 177 -6.52 4.16 1.92
C MET A 177 -5.04 3.85 2.08
N LEU A 178 -4.72 2.55 2.12
CA LEU A 178 -3.39 2.09 1.77
C LEU A 178 -3.32 1.98 0.25
N VAL A 179 -2.32 2.59 -0.37
CA VAL A 179 -2.13 2.63 -1.82
C VAL A 179 -0.81 1.93 -2.14
N LEU A 180 -0.88 0.78 -2.80
CA LEU A 180 0.29 0.13 -3.38
C LEU A 180 0.40 0.54 -4.85
N VAL A 181 1.40 1.35 -5.17
CA VAL A 181 1.76 1.64 -6.56
C VAL A 181 2.74 0.59 -7.05
N ILE A 182 2.36 -0.13 -8.11
CA ILE A 182 3.23 -1.07 -8.83
C ILE A 182 3.59 -0.41 -10.16
N ALA A 183 4.85 -0.07 -10.32
CA ALA A 183 5.33 0.62 -11.50
C ALA A 183 6.46 -0.16 -12.16
N ASP A 184 6.55 -0.01 -13.47
CA ASP A 184 7.78 -0.29 -14.18
C ASP A 184 8.90 0.63 -13.69
N ASP A 185 10.13 0.13 -13.73
CA ASP A 185 11.25 0.89 -13.25
C ASP A 185 11.71 1.99 -14.19
N GLY A 186 11.14 2.25 -15.38
CA GLY A 186 11.49 3.30 -16.35
C GLY A 186 11.30 4.78 -15.91
N PRO A 187 11.32 5.80 -16.80
CA PRO A 187 11.17 7.20 -16.39
C PRO A 187 9.81 7.51 -15.76
N LEU A 188 9.79 8.27 -14.66
CA LEU A 188 8.54 8.70 -14.02
C LEU A 188 8.02 10.00 -14.68
N PRO A 189 6.82 9.99 -15.31
CA PRO A 189 6.30 11.18 -16.00
C PRO A 189 6.07 12.37 -15.05
N GLU A 190 6.26 13.59 -15.56
CA GLU A 190 6.13 14.82 -14.75
C GLU A 190 4.74 15.00 -14.14
N GLU A 191 3.69 14.55 -14.83
CA GLU A 191 2.34 14.51 -14.28
C GLU A 191 2.27 13.66 -13.01
N ALA A 192 2.80 12.43 -13.05
CA ALA A 192 2.83 11.55 -11.89
C ALA A 192 3.57 12.21 -10.72
N ARG A 193 4.73 12.82 -10.99
CA ARG A 193 5.55 13.53 -9.99
C ARG A 193 4.77 14.63 -9.27
N ARG A 194 3.95 15.41 -10.00
CA ARG A 194 3.12 16.49 -9.45
C ARG A 194 1.97 15.99 -8.57
N LEU A 195 1.47 14.78 -8.82
CA LEU A 195 0.34 14.21 -8.07
C LEU A 195 0.77 13.55 -6.74
N LEU A 196 2.01 13.08 -6.63
CA LEU A 196 2.51 12.35 -5.45
C LEU A 196 2.29 13.09 -4.11
N PRO A 197 2.58 14.39 -3.97
CA PRO A 197 2.46 15.07 -2.68
C PRO A 197 1.00 15.10 -2.18
N GLY A 198 0.06 15.41 -3.07
CA GLY A 198 -1.37 15.47 -2.73
C GLY A 198 -1.94 14.08 -2.41
N LEU A 199 -1.55 13.05 -3.18
CA LEU A 199 -1.93 11.67 -2.91
C LEU A 199 -1.36 11.17 -1.58
N ARG A 200 -0.10 11.47 -1.29
CA ARG A 200 0.57 11.06 -0.05
C ARG A 200 -0.03 11.72 1.19
N HIS A 201 -0.50 12.95 1.08
CA HIS A 201 -1.20 13.63 2.16
C HIS A 201 -2.54 12.94 2.48
N ARG A 202 -3.21 12.40 1.44
CA ARG A 202 -4.54 11.78 1.55
C ARG A 202 -4.53 10.29 1.83
N HIS A 203 -3.43 9.59 1.53
CA HIS A 203 -3.31 8.14 1.56
C HIS A 203 -1.97 7.68 2.15
N GLU A 204 -1.93 6.49 2.74
CA GLU A 204 -0.64 5.83 2.96
C GLU A 204 -0.18 5.22 1.64
N MET A 205 1.02 5.56 1.19
CA MET A 205 1.50 5.12 -0.12
C MET A 205 2.71 4.22 0.02
N LEU A 206 2.72 3.13 -0.73
CA LEU A 206 3.84 2.22 -0.93
C LEU A 206 4.19 2.23 -2.42
N TRP A 207 5.47 2.26 -2.75
CA TRP A 207 5.94 2.23 -4.13
C TRP A 207 6.78 0.98 -4.40
N LEU A 208 6.36 0.18 -5.37
CA LEU A 208 7.06 -1.03 -5.79
C LEU A 208 7.49 -0.90 -7.25
N ASP A 209 8.80 -0.82 -7.47
CA ASP A 209 9.38 -0.87 -8.81
C ASP A 209 9.62 -2.32 -9.23
N LEU A 210 9.16 -2.67 -10.43
CA LEU A 210 9.47 -3.92 -11.11
C LEU A 210 10.72 -3.69 -11.95
N ALA A 211 11.81 -4.38 -11.60
CA ALA A 211 13.08 -4.19 -12.29
C ALA A 211 12.99 -4.62 -13.75
N ASP A 212 13.63 -3.85 -14.64
CA ASP A 212 13.89 -4.29 -16.01
C ASP A 212 15.05 -5.27 -16.11
N ALA A 213 15.00 -6.07 -17.17
CA ALA A 213 16.10 -6.85 -17.68
C ALA A 213 17.35 -5.95 -17.87
N ASP A 214 18.49 -6.39 -17.37
CA ASP A 214 19.75 -5.66 -17.54
C ASP A 214 20.31 -5.95 -18.94
N LEU A 215 20.33 -4.93 -19.80
CA LEU A 215 20.85 -5.02 -21.17
C LEU A 215 22.38 -5.14 -21.23
N THR A 216 23.08 -5.05 -20.10
CA THR A 216 24.54 -5.24 -20.02
C THR A 216 24.95 -6.67 -19.70
N GLU A 217 24.01 -7.49 -19.23
CA GLU A 217 24.22 -8.91 -18.96
C GLU A 217 23.51 -9.76 -20.01
N ALA A 218 24.04 -10.96 -20.27
CA ALA A 218 23.32 -11.92 -21.08
C ALA A 218 22.04 -12.33 -20.34
N LEU A 219 20.88 -12.06 -20.94
CA LEU A 219 19.61 -12.38 -20.30
C LEU A 219 19.47 -13.90 -20.14
N PRO A 220 19.04 -14.37 -18.95
CA PRO A 220 18.79 -15.79 -18.73
C PRO A 220 17.65 -16.25 -19.65
N GLY A 221 17.95 -17.19 -20.54
CA GLY A 221 17.01 -17.79 -21.47
C GLY A 221 17.25 -19.29 -21.62
N ASP A 222 16.18 -20.00 -21.97
CA ASP A 222 16.04 -21.46 -22.00
C ASP A 222 16.89 -22.18 -23.08
N GLY A 223 18.04 -21.62 -23.47
CA GLY A 223 18.88 -22.13 -24.57
C GLY A 223 18.32 -21.88 -25.97
N ARG A 224 17.15 -21.23 -26.09
CA ARG A 224 16.60 -20.73 -27.36
C ARG A 224 16.80 -19.22 -27.41
N ALA A 225 17.71 -18.77 -28.26
CA ALA A 225 17.93 -17.37 -28.59
C ALA A 225 16.73 -16.81 -29.36
N ALA A 226 15.59 -16.63 -28.68
CA ALA A 226 14.55 -15.77 -29.20
C ALA A 226 15.12 -14.34 -29.29
N PRO A 227 14.91 -13.62 -30.40
CA PRO A 227 15.35 -12.23 -30.48
C PRO A 227 14.69 -11.44 -29.36
N LEU A 228 15.50 -10.71 -28.59
CA LEU A 228 14.97 -9.77 -27.62
C LEU A 228 14.21 -8.69 -28.39
N VAL A 229 13.07 -8.28 -27.88
CA VAL A 229 12.22 -7.25 -28.51
C VAL A 229 11.97 -6.16 -27.48
N ASP A 230 12.14 -4.91 -27.89
CA ASP A 230 11.64 -3.78 -27.13
C ASP A 230 10.11 -3.80 -27.18
N VAL A 231 9.48 -4.04 -26.03
CA VAL A 231 8.01 -4.17 -25.94
C VAL A 231 7.26 -2.87 -26.24
N LEU A 232 7.94 -1.72 -26.18
CA LEU A 232 7.36 -0.41 -26.47
C LEU A 232 7.54 -0.04 -27.95
N ALA A 233 8.72 -0.33 -28.52
CA ALA A 233 9.00 -0.02 -29.92
C ALA A 233 8.50 -1.11 -30.89
N GLY A 234 8.37 -2.35 -30.42
CA GLY A 234 8.10 -3.53 -31.27
C GLY A 234 9.31 -3.96 -32.11
N GLU A 235 10.49 -3.40 -31.85
CA GLU A 235 11.71 -3.65 -32.61
C GLU A 235 12.61 -4.68 -31.93
N GLY A 236 13.29 -5.51 -32.74
CA GLY A 236 14.26 -6.48 -32.26
C GLY A 236 15.53 -5.79 -31.74
N LEU A 237 15.91 -6.07 -30.50
CA LEU A 237 17.19 -5.69 -29.92
C LEU A 237 18.29 -6.58 -30.52
N GLN A 238 19.10 -6.01 -31.41
CA GLN A 238 20.13 -6.76 -32.15
C GLN A 238 21.35 -7.14 -31.30
N THR A 239 21.53 -6.58 -30.11
CA THR A 239 22.72 -6.84 -29.27
C THR A 239 22.30 -7.33 -27.89
N PRO A 240 22.46 -8.63 -27.57
CA PRO A 240 22.05 -9.20 -26.28
C PRO A 240 22.97 -8.85 -25.10
N ALA A 241 23.95 -7.95 -25.28
CA ALA A 241 24.76 -7.36 -24.21
C ALA A 241 25.46 -6.10 -24.75
N LEU A 242 25.18 -4.94 -24.14
CA LEU A 242 25.84 -3.70 -24.53
C LEU A 242 27.37 -3.80 -24.33
N PRO A 243 28.21 -3.36 -25.28
CA PRO A 243 29.65 -3.48 -25.16
C PRO A 243 30.27 -2.42 -24.24
N GLY A 244 31.29 -2.81 -23.48
CA GLY A 244 32.29 -1.93 -22.82
C GLY A 244 31.78 -0.58 -22.32
N ARG A 245 32.11 0.49 -23.05
CA ARG A 245 31.74 1.88 -22.72
C ARG A 245 30.23 2.11 -22.72
N LEU A 246 29.49 1.54 -23.68
CA LEU A 246 28.05 1.70 -23.76
C LEU A 246 27.34 1.02 -22.57
N ALA A 247 27.80 -0.16 -22.16
CA ALA A 247 27.31 -0.80 -20.93
C ALA A 247 27.61 0.02 -19.67
N HIS A 248 28.76 0.69 -19.61
CA HIS A 248 29.10 1.57 -18.48
C HIS A 248 28.18 2.81 -18.45
N GLU A 249 28.02 3.49 -19.59
CA GLU A 249 27.15 4.66 -19.74
C GLU A 249 25.68 4.31 -19.44
N TYR A 250 25.19 3.17 -19.94
CA TYR A 250 23.85 2.66 -19.64
C TYR A 250 23.66 2.41 -18.14
N ARG A 251 24.57 1.67 -17.48
CA ARG A 251 24.48 1.41 -16.03
C ARG A 251 24.55 2.70 -15.22
N ALA A 252 25.39 3.66 -15.62
CA ALA A 252 25.48 4.96 -14.97
C ALA A 252 24.17 5.77 -15.12
N ALA A 253 23.59 5.78 -16.31
CA ALA A 253 22.31 6.43 -16.58
C ALA A 253 21.16 5.79 -15.77
N GLU A 254 21.08 4.46 -15.76
CA GLU A 254 20.09 3.71 -14.99
C GLU A 254 20.25 3.95 -13.49
N ALA A 255 21.47 3.88 -12.95
CA ALA A 255 21.75 4.17 -11.55
C ALA A 255 21.36 5.60 -11.18
N ALA A 256 21.68 6.59 -12.02
CA ALA A 256 21.32 8.00 -11.79
C ALA A 256 19.79 8.19 -11.79
N ARG A 257 19.09 7.52 -12.71
CA ARG A 257 17.64 7.56 -12.87
C ARG A 257 16.92 6.94 -11.67
N LEU A 258 17.32 5.74 -11.25
CA LEU A 258 16.81 5.06 -10.06
C LEU A 258 17.08 5.88 -8.79
N ALA A 259 18.28 6.44 -8.66
CA ALA A 259 18.61 7.32 -7.53
C ALA A 259 17.78 8.61 -7.54
N GLY A 260 17.47 9.16 -8.72
CA GLY A 260 16.58 10.30 -8.91
C GLY A 260 15.17 10.02 -8.41
N ARG A 261 14.59 8.89 -8.80
CA ARG A 261 13.27 8.44 -8.30
C ARG A 261 13.31 8.23 -6.78
N ALA A 262 14.33 7.55 -6.26
CA ALA A 262 14.45 7.29 -4.83
C ALA A 262 14.55 8.58 -3.99
N ARG A 263 15.28 9.59 -4.48
CA ARG A 263 15.32 10.92 -3.84
C ARG A 263 13.94 11.59 -3.85
N LEU A 264 13.22 11.53 -4.97
CA LEU A 264 11.88 12.11 -5.10
C LEU A 264 10.88 11.46 -4.13
N LEU A 265 10.80 10.12 -4.12
CA LEU A 265 9.86 9.39 -3.27
C LEU A 265 10.18 9.58 -1.78
N ARG A 266 11.48 9.55 -1.42
CA ARG A 266 11.93 9.83 -0.05
C ARG A 266 11.60 11.25 0.40
N ARG A 267 11.75 12.26 -0.46
CA ARG A 267 11.37 13.66 -0.15
C ARG A 267 9.89 13.79 0.22
N HIS A 268 9.04 12.93 -0.32
CA HIS A 268 7.62 12.89 0.01
C HIS A 268 7.26 11.84 1.08
N GLY A 269 8.22 11.14 1.67
CA GLY A 269 7.95 10.13 2.69
C GLY A 269 7.13 8.95 2.15
N ILE A 270 7.39 8.55 0.90
CA ILE A 270 6.80 7.36 0.27
C ILE A 270 7.86 6.24 0.33
N PRO A 271 7.63 5.17 1.11
CA PRO A 271 8.48 3.98 1.10
C PRO A 271 8.54 3.37 -0.30
N GLN A 272 9.76 2.98 -0.72
CA GLN A 272 10.02 2.37 -2.02
C GLN A 272 10.79 1.06 -1.85
N ALA A 273 10.46 0.07 -2.67
CA ALA A 273 11.27 -1.11 -2.89
C ALA A 273 11.34 -1.44 -4.39
N ARG A 274 12.46 -2.00 -4.82
CA ARG A 274 12.64 -2.56 -6.17
C ARG A 274 12.70 -4.08 -6.07
N VAL A 275 12.06 -4.78 -7.00
CA VAL A 275 12.00 -6.24 -7.06
C VAL A 275 12.62 -6.71 -8.36
N ASN A 276 13.67 -7.53 -8.24
CA ASN A 276 14.36 -8.14 -9.38
C ASN A 276 13.78 -9.51 -9.72
N HIS A 277 13.34 -10.25 -8.69
CA HIS A 277 12.79 -11.59 -8.82
C HIS A 277 11.48 -11.71 -8.04
N ALA A 278 10.54 -12.50 -8.57
CA ALA A 278 9.27 -12.77 -7.90
C ALA A 278 9.46 -13.32 -6.45
N VAL A 279 10.55 -14.03 -6.18
CA VAL A 279 10.88 -14.55 -4.84
C VAL A 279 11.18 -13.45 -3.81
N ASP A 280 11.54 -12.25 -4.25
CA ASP A 280 11.90 -11.11 -3.39
C ASP A 280 10.69 -10.25 -3.01
N VAL A 281 9.57 -10.40 -3.72
CA VAL A 281 8.31 -9.68 -3.46
C VAL A 281 7.91 -9.66 -1.98
N PRO A 282 7.93 -10.78 -1.23
CA PRO A 282 7.50 -10.79 0.17
C PRO A 282 8.40 -9.93 1.05
N ALA A 283 9.72 -10.02 0.85
CA ALA A 283 10.69 -9.23 1.60
C ALA A 283 10.60 -7.74 1.24
N ALA A 284 10.30 -7.43 -0.03
CA ALA A 284 10.03 -6.07 -0.47
C ALA A 284 8.76 -5.50 0.20
N LEU A 285 7.65 -6.23 0.19
CA LEU A 285 6.40 -5.81 0.84
C LEU A 285 6.57 -5.64 2.36
N HIS A 286 7.28 -6.54 3.02
CA HIS A 286 7.61 -6.42 4.45
C HIS A 286 8.36 -5.12 4.74
N ARG A 287 9.44 -4.83 4.01
CA ARG A 287 10.20 -3.57 4.17
C ARG A 287 9.34 -2.33 3.90
N LEU A 288 8.47 -2.39 2.89
CA LEU A 288 7.57 -1.31 2.53
C LEU A 288 6.58 -0.99 3.66
N LEU A 289 5.92 -2.01 4.20
CA LEU A 289 4.96 -1.85 5.29
C LEU A 289 5.61 -1.27 6.55
N ARG A 290 6.82 -1.75 6.91
CA ARG A 290 7.57 -1.21 8.06
C ARG A 290 8.14 0.19 7.84
N GLY A 291 8.28 0.60 6.58
CA GLY A 291 8.74 1.93 6.19
C GLY A 291 7.66 3.01 6.33
N LEU A 292 6.39 2.63 6.49
CA LEU A 292 5.33 3.59 6.74
C LEU A 292 5.49 4.22 8.14
N PRO A 293 5.25 5.53 8.28
CA PRO A 293 5.21 6.13 9.60
C PRO A 293 4.09 5.47 10.40
N ALA A 294 4.32 5.29 11.71
CA ALA A 294 3.26 4.82 12.60
C ALA A 294 2.03 5.72 12.42
N PRO A 295 0.81 5.16 12.41
CA PRO A 295 -0.39 5.98 12.28
C PRO A 295 -0.35 7.04 13.37
N ALA A 296 -0.53 8.30 12.98
CA ALA A 296 -0.70 9.37 13.95
C ALA A 296 -1.84 8.94 14.87
N THR A 297 -1.52 8.63 16.14
CA THR A 297 -2.51 8.50 17.18
C THR A 297 -3.34 9.76 17.08
N ALA A 298 -4.65 9.62 16.84
CA ALA A 298 -5.55 10.75 16.93
C ALA A 298 -5.25 11.40 18.27
N ALA A 299 -4.73 12.64 18.24
CA ALA A 299 -4.41 13.38 19.44
C ALA A 299 -5.65 13.28 20.33
N ALA A 300 -5.49 12.68 21.51
CA ALA A 300 -6.54 12.68 22.51
C ALA A 300 -7.04 14.11 22.63
N PRO A 301 -8.36 14.37 22.63
CA PRO A 301 -8.83 15.71 22.88
C PRO A 301 -8.19 16.17 24.19
N ALA A 302 -7.57 17.35 24.15
CA ALA A 302 -6.97 17.95 25.32
C ALA A 302 -8.06 18.11 26.40
N SER A 303 -8.14 17.13 27.30
CA SER A 303 -8.85 17.25 28.56
C SER A 303 -8.04 18.21 29.41
N GLY A 304 -8.50 19.44 29.57
CA GLY A 304 -7.79 20.42 30.38
C GLY A 304 -8.15 21.87 30.09
N ALA A 305 -9.42 22.23 30.20
CA ALA A 305 -9.81 23.61 30.49
C ALA A 305 -10.96 23.58 31.51
N THR A 306 -10.60 23.28 32.76
CA THR A 306 -11.37 23.66 33.94
C THR A 306 -11.53 25.18 33.92
N SER A 307 -12.72 25.67 33.55
CA SER A 307 -13.11 27.05 33.82
C SER A 307 -13.35 27.21 35.33
N PRO A 308 -12.81 28.26 35.96
CA PRO A 308 -13.00 28.50 37.38
C PRO A 308 -14.45 28.93 37.65
N HIS A 309 -14.98 28.31 38.69
CA HIS A 309 -16.22 28.62 39.38
C HIS A 309 -16.34 30.14 39.64
N ALA A 310 -17.36 30.79 39.09
CA ALA A 310 -17.73 32.15 39.44
C ALA A 310 -18.54 32.13 40.76
N PRO A 311 -18.21 32.97 41.76
CA PRO A 311 -18.97 33.04 42.99
C PRO A 311 -20.31 33.74 42.76
N GLY A 312 -21.36 33.18 43.38
CA GLY A 312 -22.74 33.63 43.26
C GLY A 312 -22.97 35.07 43.71
N THR A 313 -23.86 35.75 43.01
CA THR A 313 -24.44 37.03 43.40
C THR A 313 -25.48 36.82 44.52
N PRO A 314 -25.49 37.65 45.57
CA PRO A 314 -26.51 37.56 46.61
C PRO A 314 -27.83 38.15 46.11
N ARG A 315 -28.93 37.42 46.35
CA ARG A 315 -30.30 37.91 46.19
C ARG A 315 -30.57 38.99 47.24
N THR A 316 -30.63 40.25 46.83
CA THR A 316 -31.28 41.30 47.62
C THR A 316 -32.76 41.31 47.29
N GLY A 317 -33.59 40.87 48.24
CA GLY A 317 -35.01 41.17 48.23
C GLY A 317 -35.23 42.66 48.53
N SER A 318 -36.12 43.29 47.79
CA SER A 318 -36.76 44.53 48.23
C SER A 318 -38.27 44.33 48.14
N ALA A 319 -38.90 44.57 49.28
CA ALA A 319 -40.32 44.59 49.50
C ALA A 319 -40.85 46.02 49.35
N GLY A 320 -42.08 46.14 48.83
CA GLY A 320 -42.94 47.33 48.92
C GLY A 320 -42.79 48.30 47.74
N ARG A 321 -43.81 49.03 47.29
CA ARG A 321 -45.20 49.24 47.75
C ARG A 321 -45.85 50.13 46.68
N ARG A 322 -47.16 49.91 46.38
CA ARG A 322 -48.19 50.89 45.90
C ARG A 322 -47.86 51.60 44.55
N THR A 323 -48.77 51.67 43.59
CA THR A 323 -50.19 52.08 43.65
C THR A 323 -51.03 51.30 42.65
#